data_AF-A0A2V7ECK7-F1
#
_entry.id   AF-A0A2V7ECK7-F1
#
_cell.length_a   1.000
_cell.length_b   1.000
_cell.length_c   1.000
_cell.angle_alpha   90.00
_cell.angle_beta   90.00
_cell.angle_gamma   90.00
#
_symmetry.space_group_name_H-M   'P 1'
#
loop_
_entity.id
_entity.type
_entity.pdbx_description
1 polymer ?
#
loop_
_entity_poly.entity_id
_entity_poly.type
_entity_poly.pdbx_seq_one_letter_code
_entity_poly.pdbx_strand_id
1 'polypeptide(L)' 'MLIEHGTLPPAGVRLAIQFNNERPIIQVSDGRGGPPILYHGHELNPDQVKSIVVLRGKEARERFQDQKLDAAILIELK' A
#
# COMPACT_ATOMS: atom_id res chain seq x y z
N MET A 1 18.63 35.37 -4.47
CA MET A 1 17.89 34.20 -4.99
C MET A 1 18.37 33.01 -4.19
N LEU A 2 17.62 32.61 -3.16
CA LEU A 2 17.93 31.40 -2.38
C LEU A 2 17.59 30.20 -3.26
N ILE A 3 18.60 29.44 -3.66
CA ILE A 3 18.39 28.09 -4.20
C ILE A 3 18.25 27.21 -2.96
N GLU A 4 17.02 27.05 -2.50
CA GLU A 4 16.70 25.98 -1.55
C GLU A 4 17.07 24.68 -2.26
N HIS A 5 18.07 23.96 -1.73
CA HIS A 5 18.31 22.57 -2.07
C HIS A 5 17.08 21.79 -1.63
N GLY A 6 16.05 21.80 -2.47
CA GLY A 6 14.84 21.01 -2.29
C GLY A 6 15.29 19.57 -2.21
N THR A 7 15.34 19.04 -0.99
CA THR A 7 15.33 17.60 -0.76
C THR A 7 14.26 17.05 -1.68
N LEU A 8 14.64 16.20 -2.63
CA LEU A 8 13.70 15.41 -3.42
C LEU A 8 12.62 14.92 -2.44
N PRO A 9 11.32 15.09 -2.75
CA PRO A 9 10.28 14.50 -1.92
C PRO A 9 10.69 13.05 -1.65
N PRO A 10 10.60 12.56 -0.39
CA PRO A 10 10.89 11.17 -0.12
C PRO A 10 10.20 10.32 -1.18
N ALA A 11 10.93 9.40 -1.82
CA ALA A 11 10.30 8.43 -2.69
C ALA A 11 9.18 7.80 -1.84
N GLY A 12 7.93 8.16 -2.13
CA GLY A 12 6.82 7.88 -1.23
C GLY A 12 6.75 6.40 -0.91
N VAL A 13 6.18 6.05 0.25
CA VAL A 13 6.03 4.66 0.68
C VAL A 13 5.21 3.92 -0.38
N ARG A 14 5.81 2.91 -1.00
CA ARG A 14 5.18 2.06 -2.00
C ARG A 14 4.60 0.82 -1.31
N LEU A 15 3.27 0.76 -1.28
CA LEU A 15 2.49 -0.25 -0.60
C LEU A 15 1.70 -1.09 -1.60
N ALA A 16 1.78 -2.41 -1.47
CA ALA A 16 0.87 -3.33 -2.15
C ALA A 16 -0.31 -3.67 -1.24
N ILE A 17 -1.54 -3.57 -1.75
CA ILE A 17 -2.74 -3.93 -1.00
C ILE A 17 -3.46 -5.01 -1.78
N GLN A 18 -3.59 -6.19 -1.19
CA GLN A 18 -4.20 -7.35 -1.83
C GLN A 18 -5.43 -7.77 -1.04
N PHE A 19 -6.56 -7.88 -1.73
CA PHE A 19 -7.77 -8.49 -1.20
C PHE A 19 -7.83 -9.96 -1.64
N ASN A 20 -7.92 -10.89 -0.70
CA ASN A 20 -7.87 -12.33 -0.96
C ASN A 20 -6.69 -12.71 -1.89
N ASN A 21 -6.99 -13.32 -3.05
CA ASN A 21 -6.02 -13.64 -4.10
C ASN A 21 -6.19 -12.76 -5.34
N GLU A 22 -6.88 -11.62 -5.21
CA GLU A 22 -7.03 -10.66 -6.31
C GLU A 22 -5.69 -9.99 -6.65
N ARG A 23 -5.67 -9.27 -7.77
CA ARG A 23 -4.48 -8.50 -8.16
C ARG A 23 -4.24 -7.39 -7.12
N PRO A 24 -2.99 -7.22 -6.64
CA PRO A 24 -2.70 -6.17 -5.68
C PRO A 24 -2.85 -4.79 -6.30
N ILE A 25 -3.39 -3.86 -5.52
CA ILE A 25 -3.38 -2.43 -5.80
C ILE A 25 -2.03 -1.89 -5.31
N ILE A 26 -1.29 -1.22 -6.18
CA ILE A 26 -0.01 -0.59 -5.81
C ILE A 26 -0.26 0.89 -5.55
N GLN A 27 -0.07 1.32 -4.32
CA GLN A 27 -0.19 2.71 -3.89
C GLN A 27 1.19 3.27 -3.57
N VAL A 28 1.43 4.51 -3.97
CA VAL A 28 2.59 5.30 -3.51
C VAL A 28 2.04 6.44 -2.68
N SER A 29 2.43 6.50 -1.40
CA SER A 29 1.99 7.54 -0.46
C SER A 29 3.17 8.43 -0.09
N ASP A 30 3.00 9.74 -0.22
CA ASP A 30 3.96 10.74 0.25
C ASP A 30 3.78 11.08 1.75
N GLY A 31 2.89 10.36 2.44
CA GLY A 31 2.59 10.55 3.86
C GLY A 31 1.57 11.66 4.14
N ARG A 32 1.03 12.36 3.12
CA ARG A 32 0.08 13.46 3.31
C ARG A 32 -1.38 13.01 3.43
N GLY A 33 -1.61 11.70 3.41
CA GLY A 33 -2.95 11.13 3.29
C GLY A 33 -3.44 11.22 1.84
N GLY A 34 -4.02 10.14 1.33
CA GLY A 34 -4.61 10.07 0.00
C GLY A 34 -6.13 9.91 0.08
N PRO A 35 -6.82 9.88 -1.06
CA PRO A 35 -8.21 9.44 -1.10
C PRO A 35 -8.33 8.03 -0.49
N PRO A 36 -9.49 7.70 0.10
CA PRO A 36 -9.73 6.37 0.65
C PRO A 36 -9.58 5.31 -0.45
N ILE A 37 -9.12 4.14 -0.03
CA ILE A 37 -8.93 3.01 -0.93
C ILE A 37 -10.23 2.23 -0.97
N LEU A 38 -10.84 2.19 -2.14
CA LEU A 38 -12.11 1.51 -2.36
C LEU A 38 -11.88 0.10 -2.90
N TYR A 39 -12.63 -0.86 -2.38
CA TYR A 39 -12.68 -2.21 -2.89
C TYR A 39 -13.86 -2.33 -3.86
N HIS A 40 -13.59 -2.63 -5.13
CA HIS A 40 -14.60 -2.63 -6.22
C HIS A 40 -15.46 -1.34 -6.28
N GLY A 41 -14.87 -0.19 -5.96
CA GLY A 41 -15.57 1.11 -5.97
C GLY A 41 -16.41 1.40 -4.72
N HIS A 42 -16.37 0.54 -3.72
CA HIS A 42 -17.09 0.71 -2.46
C HIS A 42 -16.14 0.79 -1.27
N GLU A 43 -16.58 1.48 -0.22
CA GLU A 43 -15.91 1.39 1.08
C GLU A 43 -16.04 -0.04 1.60
N LEU A 44 -14.95 -0.56 2.15
CA LEU A 44 -14.93 -1.89 2.72
C LEU A 44 -15.70 -1.88 4.05
N ASN A 45 -16.72 -2.73 4.18
CA ASN A 45 -17.38 -2.94 5.46
C ASN A 45 -16.45 -3.75 6.39
N PRO A 46 -16.07 -3.24 7.58
CA PRO A 46 -15.23 -3.97 8.53
C PRO A 46 -15.77 -5.35 8.90
N ASP A 47 -17.09 -5.55 8.90
CA ASP A 47 -17.72 -6.84 9.21
C ASP A 47 -17.45 -7.91 8.14
N GLN A 48 -17.04 -7.52 6.93
CA GLN A 48 -16.66 -8.44 5.86
C GLN A 48 -15.19 -8.88 5.96
N VAL A 49 -14.39 -8.21 6.80
CA VAL A 49 -12.99 -8.56 6.98
C VAL A 49 -12.88 -9.78 7.88
N LYS A 50 -12.16 -10.79 7.39
CA LYS A 50 -11.80 -11.99 8.16
C LYS A 50 -10.44 -11.82 8.82
N SER A 51 -9.44 -11.32 8.09
CA SER A 51 -8.10 -11.11 8.61
C SER A 51 -7.37 -9.97 7.88
N ILE A 52 -6.41 -9.34 8.57
CA ILE A 52 -5.49 -8.36 7.98
C ILE A 52 -4.07 -8.75 8.38
N VAL A 53 -3.19 -8.90 7.40
CA VAL A 53 -1.77 -9.20 7.59
C VAL A 53 -0.94 -8.10 6.97
N VAL A 54 0.04 -7.59 7.71
CA VAL A 54 0.98 -6.58 7.21
C VAL A 54 2.35 -7.22 7.03
N LEU A 55 2.83 -7.24 5.79
CA LEU A 55 4.18 -7.70 5.43
C LEU A 55 5.10 -6.49 5.30
N ARG A 56 6.30 -6.56 5.87
CA ARG A 56 7.25 -5.45 5.85
C ARG A 56 8.46 -5.75 4.97
N GLY A 57 8.91 -4.75 4.21
CA GLY A 57 10.17 -4.76 3.47
C GLY A 57 10.40 -6.05 2.69
N LYS A 58 11.33 -6.88 3.17
CA LYS A 58 11.75 -8.13 2.52
C LYS A 58 10.57 -9.06 2.21
N GLU A 59 9.66 -9.29 3.15
CA GLU A 59 8.53 -10.21 2.96
C GLU A 59 7.57 -9.74 1.86
N ALA A 60 7.32 -8.44 1.80
CA ALA A 60 6.49 -7.85 0.76
C ALA A 60 7.14 -7.98 -0.63
N ARG A 61 8.45 -7.68 -0.71
CA ARG A 61 9.23 -7.79 -1.95
C ARG A 61 9.29 -9.24 -2.46
N GLU A 62 9.47 -10.20 -1.56
CA GLU A 62 9.51 -11.62 -1.92
C GLU A 62 8.14 -12.13 -2.38
N ARG A 63 7.06 -11.79 -1.67
CA ARG A 63 5.70 -12.23 -2.02
C ARG A 63 5.24 -11.71 -3.38
N PHE A 64 5.52 -10.44 -3.69
CA PHE A 64 5.04 -9.78 -4.90
C PHE A 64 6.08 -9.66 -6.01
N GLN A 65 7.31 -10.13 -5.76
CA GLN A 65 8.46 -10.01 -6.66
C GLN A 65 8.74 -8.56 -7.13
N ASP A 66 8.41 -7.56 -6.30
CA ASP A 66 8.66 -6.14 -6.55
C ASP A 66 9.63 -5.57 -5.51
N GLN A 67 10.87 -5.34 -5.93
CA GLN A 67 11.95 -4.80 -5.08
C GLN A 67 11.72 -3.36 -4.62
N LYS A 68 10.76 -2.64 -5.22
CA LYS A 68 10.44 -1.25 -4.86
C LYS A 68 9.39 -1.18 -3.76
N LEU A 69 8.80 -2.30 -3.32
CA LEU A 69 7.84 -2.29 -2.23
C LEU A 69 8.52 -2.05 -0.88
N ASP A 70 7.87 -1.20 -0.09
CA ASP A 70 8.23 -0.94 1.29
C ASP A 70 7.43 -1.83 2.25
N ALA A 71 6.19 -2.15 1.87
CA ALA A 71 5.31 -3.01 2.64
C ALA A 71 4.18 -3.59 1.76
N ALA A 72 3.42 -4.52 2.33
CA ALA A 72 2.16 -4.95 1.78
C ALA A 72 1.10 -5.17 2.87
N ILE A 73 -0.17 -4.96 2.53
CA ILE A 73 -1.33 -5.31 3.34
C ILE A 73 -2.09 -6.41 2.60
N LEU A 74 -2.26 -7.56 3.25
CA LEU A 74 -3.12 -8.63 2.79
C LEU A 74 -4.42 -8.58 3.59
N ILE A 75 -5.54 -8.43 2.90
CA ILE A 75 -6.87 -8.35 3.49
C ILE A 75 -7.62 -9.58 3.04
N GLU A 76 -7.97 -10.45 3.97
CA GLU A 76 -8.83 -11.59 3.71
C GLU A 76 -10.27 -11.21 4.04
N LEU A 77 -11.18 -11.45 3.11
CA LEU A 77 -12.61 -11.22 3.27
C LEU A 77 -13.34 -12.54 3.56
N LYS A 78 -14.52 -12.45 4.16
CA LYS A 78 -15.41 -13.59 4.46
C LYS A 78 -16.03 -14.19 3.22
#